data_AF-A0A1H7FJW4-F1
#
_entry.id   AF-A0A1H7FJW4-F1
#
_cell.length_a   1.000
_cell.length_b   1.000
_cell.length_c   1.000
_cell.angle_alpha   90.00
_cell.angle_beta   90.00
_cell.angle_gamma   90.00
#
_symmetry.space_group_name_H-M   'P 1'
#
loop_
_entity.id
_entity.type
_entity.pdbx_description
1 polymer ?
#
loop_
_entity_poly.entity_id
_entity_poly.type
_entity_poly.pdbx_seq_one_letter_code
_entity_poly.pdbx_strand_id
1 'polypeptide(L)'
;MRHTFQVLVLLLLGMLPACSGCRPTDAERAARERAEIEERIRDSTALVPYRALKLTVRAQGTGREPEAVTALWGMVQETAALPEKAATVEEAQRMAAVYLRLAVAFYRAKQTLREHDEDDFPVFLEHARRAGSGWGALSVPGYDAGMEHLFVGIAVTAMETLDQKNTFPLSEPALYEFSRAVPRPEWPGALRAVSRGGRGLTFLNAGYHYAAEEELTAYLAEVERLPATLPPLGNLSQETAQLARDLLESREFLRATGYFLRAWNRMQLKREEPAADDVDEALQSLARLGIENELTWWAMAFVHLQRERHAEAAESLDRLASSPYVDEATRAELQAGAQSLRTHGKRIPLFQKERAVIPLARALVARAGGVDTLLTSVLGEERALQMLAPFAWLERMQQGLEAVKPEEVVREAGSQGWDALKGRLGGGAPSASPAAP
;
A
#
# COMPACT_ATOMS: atom_id res chain seq x y z
N MET A 1 21.52 57.36 -28.40
CA MET A 1 22.05 56.31 -27.49
C MET A 1 21.13 56.02 -26.31
N ARG A 2 20.58 57.01 -25.60
CA ARG A 2 19.65 56.76 -24.47
C ARG A 2 18.34 56.04 -24.84
N HIS A 3 17.74 56.40 -25.98
CA HIS A 3 16.49 55.76 -26.43
C HIS A 3 16.68 54.36 -27.01
N THR A 4 17.81 54.07 -27.66
CA THR A 4 18.14 52.72 -28.12
C THR A 4 18.41 51.76 -26.96
N PHE A 5 18.97 52.25 -25.85
CA PHE A 5 19.18 51.45 -24.65
C PHE A 5 17.87 51.14 -23.90
N GLN A 6 16.94 52.10 -23.81
CA GLN A 6 15.62 51.87 -23.19
C GLN A 6 14.75 50.88 -23.98
N VAL A 7 14.79 50.93 -25.31
CA VAL A 7 14.06 49.96 -26.16
C VAL A 7 14.68 48.56 -26.03
N LEU A 8 16.01 48.44 -25.94
CA LEU A 8 16.67 47.15 -25.74
C LEU A 8 16.36 46.53 -24.35
N VAL A 9 16.33 47.36 -23.30
CA VAL A 9 15.97 46.92 -21.94
C VAL A 9 14.50 46.52 -21.84
N LEU A 10 13.59 47.23 -22.52
CA LEU A 10 12.17 46.86 -22.59
C LEU A 10 11.94 45.60 -23.45
N LEU A 11 12.73 45.36 -24.50
CA LEU A 11 12.71 44.11 -25.26
C LEU A 11 13.28 42.93 -24.45
N LEU A 12 14.33 43.15 -23.65
CA LEU A 12 14.91 42.14 -22.76
C LEU A 12 14.00 41.82 -21.57
N LEU A 13 13.30 42.81 -20.99
CA LEU A 13 12.29 42.57 -19.96
C LEU A 13 10.98 41.98 -20.52
N GLY A 14 10.63 42.28 -21.77
CA GLY A 14 9.46 41.73 -22.46
C GLY A 14 9.59 40.25 -22.86
N MET A 15 10.80 39.69 -22.81
CA MET A 15 11.04 38.25 -23.01
C MET A 15 11.01 37.41 -21.73
N LEU A 16 10.73 38.02 -20.57
CA LEU A 16 10.60 37.31 -19.29
C LEU A 16 9.22 36.75 -18.92
N PRO A 17 8.09 36.94 -19.66
CA PRO A 17 6.86 36.20 -19.37
C PRO A 17 6.73 34.97 -20.27
N ALA A 18 7.69 34.03 -20.20
CA ALA A 18 7.58 32.72 -20.87
C ALA A 18 8.30 31.57 -20.12
N CYS A 19 8.57 31.71 -18.82
CA CYS A 19 8.96 30.58 -17.96
C CYS A 19 7.77 29.98 -17.19
N SER A 20 6.53 30.20 -17.64
CA SER A 20 5.34 29.48 -17.15
C SER A 20 5.24 28.03 -17.67
N GLY A 21 6.31 27.53 -18.29
CA GLY A 21 6.41 26.21 -18.92
C GLY A 21 7.53 25.32 -18.36
N CYS A 22 8.13 25.65 -17.22
CA CYS A 22 9.05 24.73 -16.55
C CYS A 22 8.25 23.49 -16.13
N ARG A 23 8.47 22.39 -16.85
CA ARG A 23 7.97 21.08 -16.42
C ARG A 23 8.41 20.88 -14.97
N PRO A 24 7.51 20.40 -14.09
CA PRO A 24 7.87 20.26 -12.71
C PRO A 24 9.06 19.31 -12.52
N THR A 25 9.81 19.50 -11.46
CA THR A 25 10.89 18.59 -11.07
C THR A 25 10.34 17.26 -10.55
N ASP A 26 11.18 16.23 -10.47
CA ASP A 26 10.81 14.95 -9.84
C ASP A 26 10.38 15.15 -8.38
N ALA A 27 11.10 15.99 -7.62
CA ALA A 27 10.77 16.29 -6.24
C ALA A 27 9.41 16.99 -6.10
N GLU A 28 9.08 17.93 -7.00
CA GLU A 28 7.76 18.58 -7.03
C GLU A 28 6.64 17.61 -7.43
N ARG A 29 6.93 16.59 -8.24
CA ARG A 29 5.95 15.53 -8.56
C ARG A 29 5.77 14.58 -7.38
N ALA A 30 6.86 14.14 -6.75
CA ALA A 30 6.81 13.30 -5.55
C ALA A 30 6.10 14.01 -4.38
N ALA A 31 6.30 15.32 -4.21
CA ALA A 31 5.58 16.12 -3.22
C ALA A 31 4.06 16.17 -3.51
N ARG A 32 3.67 16.33 -4.77
CA ARG A 32 2.25 16.26 -5.17
C ARG A 32 1.64 14.88 -4.95
N GLU A 33 2.32 13.82 -5.39
CA GLU A 33 1.85 12.45 -5.18
C GLU A 33 1.69 12.13 -3.68
N ARG A 34 2.60 12.59 -2.81
CA ARG A 34 2.42 12.47 -1.36
C ARG A 34 1.19 13.23 -0.85
N ALA A 35 0.93 14.42 -1.36
CA ALA A 35 -0.29 15.16 -1.00
C ALA A 35 -1.56 14.45 -1.49
N GLU A 36 -1.53 13.86 -2.68
CA GLU A 36 -2.62 13.04 -3.23
C GLU A 36 -2.84 11.76 -2.41
N ILE A 37 -1.78 11.11 -1.93
CA ILE A 37 -1.87 9.97 -1.00
C ILE A 37 -2.58 10.38 0.29
N GLU A 38 -2.18 11.50 0.90
CA GLU A 38 -2.81 12.02 2.13
C GLU A 38 -4.28 12.38 1.91
N GLU A 39 -4.62 13.01 0.79
CA GLU A 39 -6.00 13.30 0.42
C GLU A 39 -6.81 12.02 0.21
N ARG A 40 -6.27 11.05 -0.53
CA ARG A 40 -6.91 9.74 -0.75
C ARG A 40 -7.19 9.02 0.56
N ILE A 41 -6.22 8.99 1.47
CA ILE A 41 -6.36 8.35 2.79
C ILE A 41 -7.42 9.04 3.63
N ARG A 42 -7.35 10.37 3.72
CA ARG A 42 -8.29 11.19 4.51
C ARG A 42 -9.72 11.02 4.01
N ASP A 43 -9.91 10.95 2.70
CA ASP A 43 -11.24 10.97 2.08
C ASP A 43 -11.75 9.56 1.71
N SER A 44 -10.94 8.51 1.90
CA SER A 44 -11.34 7.12 1.64
C SER A 44 -12.48 6.68 2.56
N THR A 45 -13.58 6.25 1.92
CA THR A 45 -14.70 5.58 2.59
C THR A 45 -14.31 4.15 2.99
N ALA A 46 -13.51 3.47 2.17
CA ALA A 46 -13.12 2.08 2.42
C ALA A 46 -12.21 1.93 3.65
N LEU A 47 -11.44 2.97 3.99
CA LEU A 47 -10.60 2.99 5.21
C LEU A 47 -11.37 3.27 6.50
N VAL A 48 -12.59 3.81 6.43
CA VAL A 48 -13.34 4.23 7.63
C VAL A 48 -13.45 3.11 8.66
N PRO A 49 -13.92 1.89 8.33
CA PRO A 49 -14.10 0.88 9.37
C PRO A 49 -12.76 0.31 9.88
N TYR A 50 -11.69 0.32 9.06
CA TYR A 50 -10.34 -0.03 9.52
C TYR A 50 -9.77 1.00 10.51
N ARG A 51 -9.81 2.28 10.15
CA ARG A 51 -9.35 3.38 11.02
C ARG A 51 -10.20 3.52 12.28
N ALA A 52 -11.52 3.33 12.17
CA ALA A 52 -12.42 3.27 13.32
C ALA A 52 -12.03 2.16 14.30
N LEU A 53 -11.67 0.97 13.79
CA LEU A 53 -11.27 -0.17 14.63
C LEU A 53 -9.97 0.15 15.36
N LYS A 54 -8.96 0.61 14.62
CA LYS A 54 -7.65 0.95 15.18
C LYS A 54 -7.75 2.06 16.23
N LEU A 55 -8.52 3.11 15.94
CA LEU A 55 -8.81 4.19 16.89
C LEU A 55 -9.48 3.63 18.14
N THR A 56 -10.49 2.76 18.00
CA THR A 56 -11.18 2.16 19.15
C THR A 56 -10.22 1.39 20.05
N VAL A 57 -9.32 0.60 19.46
CA VAL A 57 -8.31 -0.15 20.20
C VAL A 57 -7.34 0.78 20.96
N ARG A 58 -6.88 1.87 20.33
CA ARG A 58 -5.96 2.82 20.98
C ARG A 58 -6.64 3.75 21.99
N ALA A 59 -7.90 4.10 21.75
CA ALA A 59 -8.68 4.99 22.61
C ALA A 59 -9.24 4.28 23.85
N GLN A 60 -9.36 2.95 23.83
CA GLN A 60 -9.99 2.17 24.89
C GLN A 60 -9.40 2.47 26.27
N GLY A 61 -10.26 2.84 27.22
CA GLY A 61 -9.87 3.07 28.61
C GLY A 61 -9.20 4.42 28.85
N THR A 62 -9.20 5.32 27.84
CA THR A 62 -8.67 6.68 27.99
C THR A 62 -9.73 7.68 28.43
N GLY A 63 -11.01 7.34 28.36
CA GLY A 63 -12.13 8.26 28.63
C GLY A 63 -12.27 9.37 27.56
N ARG A 64 -11.53 9.26 26.45
CA ARG A 64 -11.53 10.19 25.32
C ARG A 64 -11.97 9.50 24.02
N GLU A 65 -12.71 8.39 24.13
CA GLU A 65 -13.24 7.65 22.99
C GLU A 65 -14.20 8.55 22.18
N PRO A 66 -14.00 8.73 20.86
CA PRO A 66 -14.88 9.58 20.06
C PRO A 66 -16.29 9.00 19.95
N GLU A 67 -17.28 9.79 20.37
CA GLU A 67 -18.69 9.38 20.42
C GLU A 67 -19.19 8.84 19.06
N ALA A 68 -18.78 9.47 17.96
CA ALA A 68 -19.18 9.05 16.61
C ALA A 68 -18.67 7.64 16.25
N VAL A 69 -17.47 7.26 16.69
CA VAL A 69 -16.90 5.93 16.45
C VAL A 69 -17.56 4.89 17.35
N THR A 70 -17.82 5.22 18.62
CA THR A 70 -18.59 4.36 19.52
C THR A 70 -20.01 4.12 19.00
N ALA A 71 -20.68 5.17 18.50
CA ALA A 71 -22.01 5.07 17.90
C ALA A 71 -22.03 4.20 16.65
N LEU A 72 -20.98 4.27 15.80
CA LEU A 72 -20.83 3.37 14.65
C LEU A 72 -20.85 1.91 15.10
N TRP A 73 -20.05 1.53 16.10
CA TRP A 73 -20.02 0.15 16.58
C TRP A 73 -21.35 -0.32 17.18
N GLY A 74 -22.05 0.57 17.90
CA GLY A 74 -23.40 0.29 18.39
C GLY A 74 -24.38 0.01 17.25
N MET A 75 -24.34 0.81 16.17
CA MET A 75 -25.19 0.58 15.00
C MET A 75 -24.80 -0.68 14.23
N VAL A 76 -23.51 -1.00 14.14
CA VAL A 76 -23.04 -2.26 13.54
C VAL A 76 -23.60 -3.47 14.30
N GLN A 77 -23.55 -3.46 15.63
CA GLN A 77 -24.14 -4.53 16.44
C GLN A 77 -25.66 -4.62 16.26
N GLU A 78 -26.36 -3.49 16.20
CA GLU A 78 -27.80 -3.45 15.92
C GLU A 78 -28.13 -4.03 14.54
N THR A 79 -27.31 -3.74 13.52
CA THR A 79 -27.50 -4.28 12.16
C THR A 79 -27.23 -5.78 12.09
N ALA A 80 -26.26 -6.28 12.86
CA ALA A 80 -25.94 -7.71 12.93
C ALA A 80 -27.06 -8.53 13.60
N ALA A 81 -27.91 -7.89 14.40
CA ALA A 81 -29.08 -8.51 15.03
C ALA A 81 -30.33 -8.55 14.13
N LEU A 82 -30.27 -7.96 12.93
CA LEU A 82 -31.38 -7.98 11.98
C LEU A 82 -31.50 -9.34 11.28
N PRO A 83 -32.71 -9.76 10.89
CA PRO A 83 -32.90 -10.95 10.07
C PRO A 83 -32.36 -10.71 8.64
N GLU A 84 -31.93 -11.79 7.97
CA GLU A 84 -31.41 -11.71 6.59
C GLU A 84 -32.46 -11.22 5.58
N LYS A 85 -33.74 -11.52 5.83
CA LYS A 85 -34.87 -11.11 5.00
C LYS A 85 -36.04 -10.67 5.87
N ALA A 86 -36.65 -9.55 5.52
CA ALA A 86 -37.89 -9.11 6.15
C ALA A 86 -39.04 -10.06 5.77
N ALA A 87 -39.80 -10.52 6.76
CA ALA A 87 -41.00 -11.31 6.57
C ALA A 87 -42.24 -10.44 6.33
N THR A 88 -42.23 -9.17 6.77
CA THR A 88 -43.34 -8.22 6.58
C THR A 88 -42.86 -6.85 6.10
N VAL A 89 -43.81 -6.02 5.62
CA VAL A 89 -43.53 -4.64 5.19
C VAL A 89 -43.07 -3.78 6.37
N GLU A 90 -43.68 -3.95 7.55
CA GLU A 90 -43.31 -3.24 8.78
C GLU A 90 -41.90 -3.63 9.23
N GLU A 91 -41.53 -4.90 9.08
CA GLU A 91 -40.18 -5.37 9.34
C GLU A 91 -39.17 -4.80 8.34
N ALA A 92 -39.51 -4.76 7.06
CA ALA A 92 -38.68 -4.12 6.03
C ALA A 92 -38.46 -2.62 6.34
N GLN A 93 -39.50 -1.90 6.78
CA GLN A 93 -39.39 -0.50 7.19
C GLN A 93 -38.48 -0.32 8.42
N ARG A 94 -38.57 -1.21 9.42
CA ARG A 94 -37.66 -1.19 10.59
C ARG A 94 -36.21 -1.45 10.17
N MET A 95 -35.97 -2.47 9.34
CA MET A 95 -34.63 -2.77 8.82
C MET A 95 -34.06 -1.59 8.04
N ALA A 96 -34.84 -0.98 7.15
CA ALA A 96 -34.43 0.21 6.40
C ALA A 96 -34.06 1.38 7.32
N ALA A 97 -34.84 1.62 8.39
CA ALA A 97 -34.53 2.66 9.37
C ALA A 97 -33.23 2.39 10.13
N VAL A 98 -32.90 1.13 10.43
CA VAL A 98 -31.64 0.73 11.06
C VAL A 98 -30.47 0.93 10.09
N TYR A 99 -30.59 0.52 8.83
CA TYR A 99 -29.56 0.76 7.81
C TYR A 99 -29.32 2.25 7.55
N LEU A 100 -30.37 3.08 7.55
CA LEU A 100 -30.22 4.53 7.44
C LEU A 100 -29.45 5.11 8.64
N ARG A 101 -29.73 4.63 9.86
CA ARG A 101 -28.97 5.04 11.05
C ARG A 101 -27.52 4.59 10.99
N LEU A 102 -27.24 3.38 10.49
CA LEU A 102 -25.88 2.91 10.22
C LEU A 102 -25.16 3.86 9.23
N ALA A 103 -25.80 4.22 8.12
CA ALA A 103 -25.22 5.14 7.14
C ALA A 103 -24.90 6.52 7.73
N VAL A 104 -25.80 7.05 8.58
CA VAL A 104 -25.55 8.31 9.31
C VAL A 104 -24.40 8.18 10.30
N ALA A 105 -24.35 7.09 11.08
CA ALA A 105 -23.27 6.83 12.02
C ALA A 105 -21.92 6.68 11.30
N PHE A 106 -21.92 5.97 10.17
CA PHE A 106 -20.75 5.82 9.30
C PHE A 106 -20.26 7.17 8.77
N TYR A 107 -21.17 8.02 8.27
CA TYR A 107 -20.81 9.36 7.80
C TYR A 107 -20.21 10.22 8.91
N ARG A 108 -20.79 10.20 10.12
CA ARG A 108 -20.27 10.93 11.29
C ARG A 108 -18.90 10.41 11.74
N ALA A 109 -18.73 9.09 11.77
CA ALA A 109 -17.45 8.46 12.06
C ALA A 109 -16.41 8.86 11.01
N LYS A 110 -16.77 8.86 9.72
CA LYS A 110 -15.91 9.35 8.63
C LYS A 110 -15.48 10.80 8.87
N GLN A 111 -16.39 11.72 9.17
CA GLN A 111 -16.02 13.11 9.44
C GLN A 111 -15.08 13.23 10.65
N THR A 112 -15.35 12.49 11.72
CA THR A 112 -14.48 12.45 12.90
C THR A 112 -13.08 11.95 12.54
N LEU A 113 -12.99 10.88 11.75
CA LEU A 113 -11.73 10.31 11.28
C LEU A 113 -10.99 11.19 10.26
N ARG A 114 -11.60 12.26 9.73
CA ARG A 114 -10.84 13.23 8.90
C ARG A 114 -10.01 14.18 9.75
N GLU A 115 -10.43 14.40 10.99
CA GLU A 115 -9.83 15.38 11.91
C GLU A 115 -9.00 14.70 13.01
N HIS A 116 -9.40 13.49 13.39
CA HIS A 116 -8.77 12.69 14.46
C HIS A 116 -8.28 11.35 13.92
N ASP A 117 -7.11 10.93 14.38
CA ASP A 117 -6.52 9.62 14.06
C ASP A 117 -6.21 8.85 15.35
N GLU A 118 -5.92 7.55 15.25
CA GLU A 118 -5.53 6.76 16.42
C GLU A 118 -4.24 7.26 17.09
N ASP A 119 -3.45 8.07 16.38
CA ASP A 119 -2.22 8.68 16.86
C ASP A 119 -2.41 9.75 17.94
N ASP A 120 -3.64 10.24 18.15
CA ASP A 120 -4.02 11.14 19.25
C ASP A 120 -4.05 10.44 20.63
N PHE A 121 -3.88 9.12 20.63
CA PHE A 121 -3.93 8.25 21.80
C PHE A 121 -2.54 7.67 22.12
N PRO A 122 -2.33 7.02 23.28
CA PRO A 122 -1.09 6.30 23.56
C PRO A 122 -0.81 5.18 22.55
N VAL A 123 0.46 4.90 22.31
CA VAL A 123 0.90 3.74 21.52
C VAL A 123 0.55 2.42 22.23
N PHE A 124 0.30 1.35 21.48
CA PHE A 124 -0.01 0.01 21.95
C PHE A 124 0.97 -0.50 23.01
N LEU A 125 2.29 -0.37 22.84
CA LEU A 125 3.23 -0.84 23.87
C LEU A 125 3.10 -0.07 25.19
N GLU A 126 2.73 1.21 25.15
CA GLU A 126 2.45 1.97 26.36
C GLU A 126 1.18 1.44 27.06
N HIS A 127 0.15 1.16 26.27
CA HIS A 127 -1.08 0.54 26.77
C HIS A 127 -0.82 -0.85 27.37
N ALA A 128 -0.03 -1.68 26.69
CA ALA A 128 0.41 -2.98 27.15
C ALA A 128 1.19 -2.91 28.47
N ARG A 129 2.08 -1.91 28.63
CA ARG A 129 2.80 -1.65 29.89
C ARG A 129 1.86 -1.30 31.03
N ARG A 130 0.93 -0.37 30.80
CA ARG A 130 -0.07 0.04 31.80
C ARG A 130 -0.97 -1.11 32.22
N ALA A 131 -1.34 -1.98 31.27
CA ALA A 131 -2.14 -3.17 31.51
C ALA A 131 -1.37 -4.34 32.17
N GLY A 132 -0.06 -4.21 32.37
CA GLY A 132 0.78 -5.29 32.94
C GLY A 132 0.88 -6.52 32.03
N SER A 133 0.69 -6.37 30.71
CA SER A 133 0.76 -7.49 29.78
C SER A 133 2.21 -7.88 29.49
N GLY A 134 2.44 -9.13 29.07
CA GLY A 134 3.78 -9.62 28.70
C GLY A 134 4.42 -8.80 27.56
N TRP A 135 3.61 -8.19 26.69
CA TRP A 135 4.07 -7.29 25.63
C TRP A 135 4.69 -5.99 26.16
N GLY A 136 4.28 -5.55 27.36
CA GLY A 136 4.81 -4.33 27.96
C GLY A 136 6.32 -4.40 28.29
N ALA A 137 6.87 -5.61 28.41
CA ALA A 137 8.29 -5.85 28.61
C ALA A 137 9.14 -5.67 27.34
N LEU A 138 8.51 -5.57 26.15
CA LEU A 138 9.22 -5.31 24.90
C LEU A 138 9.84 -3.91 24.91
N SER A 139 11.13 -3.85 24.61
CA SER A 139 11.88 -2.60 24.44
C SER A 139 12.47 -2.57 23.05
N VAL A 140 11.99 -1.62 22.23
CA VAL A 140 12.51 -1.31 20.90
C VAL A 140 13.04 0.12 20.95
N PRO A 141 14.34 0.36 20.64
CA PRO A 141 14.89 1.71 20.63
C PRO A 141 14.14 2.63 19.67
N GLY A 142 13.77 3.82 20.15
CA GLY A 142 13.05 4.80 19.33
C GLY A 142 11.61 4.43 18.99
N TYR A 143 11.00 3.48 19.73
CA TYR A 143 9.61 3.07 19.49
C TYR A 143 8.64 4.23 19.57
N ASP A 144 7.88 4.41 18.50
CA ASP A 144 6.86 5.44 18.33
C ASP A 144 5.69 4.90 17.48
N ALA A 145 4.71 5.76 17.21
CA ALA A 145 3.56 5.43 16.37
C ALA A 145 3.98 4.97 14.96
N GLY A 146 5.02 5.56 14.37
CA GLY A 146 5.49 5.17 13.04
C GLY A 146 5.98 3.73 12.99
N MET A 147 6.61 3.23 14.05
CA MET A 147 6.97 1.81 14.15
C MET A 147 5.74 0.90 14.27
N GLU A 148 4.69 1.31 14.99
CA GLU A 148 3.44 0.54 15.03
C GLU A 148 2.84 0.40 13.64
N HIS A 149 2.76 1.52 12.94
CA HIS A 149 2.31 1.55 11.55
C HIS A 149 3.15 0.64 10.66
N LEU A 150 4.48 0.62 10.85
CA LEU A 150 5.36 -0.31 10.14
C LEU A 150 4.98 -1.78 10.41
N PHE A 151 4.85 -2.17 11.68
CA PHE A 151 4.56 -3.56 12.04
C PHE A 151 3.17 -4.00 11.58
N VAL A 152 2.16 -3.14 11.73
CA VAL A 152 0.81 -3.41 11.24
C VAL A 152 0.81 -3.47 9.71
N GLY A 153 1.50 -2.56 9.02
CA GLY A 153 1.65 -2.59 7.57
C GLY A 153 2.26 -3.89 7.07
N ILE A 154 3.33 -4.37 7.71
CA ILE A 154 3.94 -5.68 7.40
C ILE A 154 2.94 -6.81 7.58
N ALA A 155 2.19 -6.82 8.69
CA ALA A 155 1.19 -7.86 8.95
C ALA A 155 0.06 -7.82 7.91
N VAL A 156 -0.44 -6.64 7.56
CA VAL A 156 -1.48 -6.43 6.54
C VAL A 156 -1.02 -6.92 5.18
N THR A 157 0.19 -6.54 4.73
CA THR A 157 0.74 -7.01 3.45
C THR A 157 1.02 -8.51 3.44
N ALA A 158 1.48 -9.08 4.56
CA ALA A 158 1.62 -10.52 4.69
C ALA A 158 0.26 -11.21 4.51
N MET A 159 -0.78 -10.76 5.21
CA MET A 159 -2.14 -11.31 5.06
C MET A 159 -2.66 -11.21 3.62
N GLU A 160 -2.44 -10.07 2.94
CA GLU A 160 -2.85 -9.89 1.54
C GLU A 160 -2.14 -10.87 0.60
N THR A 161 -0.82 -11.03 0.76
CA THR A 161 -0.02 -11.95 -0.05
C THR A 161 -0.44 -13.41 0.13
N LEU A 162 -0.92 -13.73 1.33
CA LEU A 162 -1.35 -15.04 1.75
C LEU A 162 -2.79 -15.35 1.35
N ASP A 163 -3.60 -14.33 1.03
CA ASP A 163 -4.99 -14.47 0.62
C ASP A 163 -5.14 -14.76 -0.89
N GLN A 164 -4.99 -16.05 -1.23
CA GLN A 164 -5.13 -16.54 -2.60
C GLN A 164 -6.48 -16.23 -3.27
N LYS A 165 -7.53 -16.01 -2.48
CA LYS A 165 -8.88 -15.79 -2.98
C LYS A 165 -9.16 -14.31 -3.25
N ASN A 166 -8.20 -13.43 -2.96
CA ASN A 166 -8.37 -11.98 -3.03
C ASN A 166 -9.64 -11.53 -2.31
N THR A 167 -9.94 -12.20 -1.20
CA THR A 167 -11.10 -11.97 -0.32
C THR A 167 -10.91 -10.66 0.47
N PHE A 168 -9.68 -10.25 0.73
CA PHE A 168 -9.35 -9.03 1.47
C PHE A 168 -8.60 -8.02 0.59
N PRO A 169 -9.24 -6.94 0.11
CA PRO A 169 -8.55 -5.86 -0.60
C PRO A 169 -7.78 -4.98 0.40
N LEU A 170 -6.68 -5.52 0.93
CA LEU A 170 -5.88 -4.90 1.98
C LEU A 170 -4.88 -3.85 1.48
N SER A 171 -4.81 -3.63 0.16
CA SER A 171 -4.01 -2.58 -0.46
C SER A 171 -4.26 -1.17 0.10
N GLU A 172 -5.50 -0.78 0.41
CA GLU A 172 -5.78 0.52 1.04
C GLU A 172 -5.30 0.61 2.49
N PRO A 173 -5.62 -0.35 3.38
CA PRO A 173 -5.00 -0.43 4.70
C PRO A 173 -3.47 -0.46 4.66
N ALA A 174 -2.86 -1.21 3.74
CA ALA A 174 -1.40 -1.25 3.59
C ALA A 174 -0.86 0.13 3.20
N LEU A 175 -1.47 0.80 2.21
CA LEU A 175 -1.10 2.16 1.83
C LEU A 175 -1.20 3.12 3.02
N TYR A 176 -2.28 3.04 3.79
CA TYR A 176 -2.47 3.82 5.00
C TYR A 176 -1.33 3.59 6.00
N GLU A 177 -1.11 2.34 6.39
CA GLU A 177 -0.12 1.99 7.41
C GLU A 177 1.30 2.39 6.98
N PHE A 178 1.71 2.08 5.75
CA PHE A 178 3.03 2.48 5.28
C PHE A 178 3.18 3.99 5.09
N SER A 179 2.12 4.72 4.67
CA SER A 179 2.16 6.19 4.56
C SER A 179 2.44 6.88 5.91
N ARG A 180 2.02 6.27 7.02
CA ARG A 180 2.23 6.74 8.39
C ARG A 180 3.53 6.23 9.01
N ALA A 181 4.10 5.14 8.49
CA ALA A 181 5.36 4.54 8.93
C ALA A 181 6.61 5.35 8.51
N VAL A 182 6.65 6.66 8.81
CA VAL A 182 7.78 7.54 8.43
C VAL A 182 9.00 7.24 9.32
N PRO A 183 10.15 6.83 8.75
CA PRO A 183 11.29 6.42 9.56
C PRO A 183 11.99 7.63 10.16
N ARG A 184 12.41 7.51 11.42
CA ARG A 184 13.18 8.53 12.15
C ARG A 184 14.64 8.11 12.36
N PRO A 185 15.58 9.05 12.53
CA PRO A 185 16.99 8.73 12.74
C PRO A 185 17.28 7.78 13.91
N GLU A 186 16.45 7.82 14.95
CA GLU A 186 16.58 7.03 16.18
C GLU A 186 16.22 5.55 15.96
N TRP A 187 15.51 5.23 14.89
CA TRP A 187 15.12 3.86 14.58
C TRP A 187 16.36 3.03 14.19
N PRO A 188 16.41 1.74 14.53
CA PRO A 188 17.40 0.81 13.98
C PRO A 188 17.47 0.89 12.45
N GLY A 189 18.68 0.85 11.88
CA GLY A 189 18.88 1.04 10.44
C GLY A 189 18.09 0.04 9.57
N ALA A 190 17.98 -1.22 10.01
CA ALA A 190 17.19 -2.22 9.32
C ALA A 190 15.69 -1.86 9.31
N LEU A 191 15.14 -1.33 10.41
CA LEU A 191 13.75 -0.87 10.45
C LEU A 191 13.52 0.36 9.58
N ARG A 192 14.50 1.28 9.50
CA ARG A 192 14.42 2.40 8.55
C ARG A 192 14.38 1.89 7.11
N ALA A 193 15.25 0.95 6.76
CA ALA A 193 15.24 0.32 5.45
C ALA A 193 13.88 -0.35 5.19
N VAL A 194 13.40 -1.24 6.04
CA VAL A 194 12.10 -1.93 5.84
C VAL A 194 10.94 -0.93 5.71
N SER A 195 10.91 0.15 6.50
CA SER A 195 9.92 1.22 6.36
C SER A 195 10.00 1.91 5.00
N ARG A 196 11.18 2.35 4.55
CA ARG A 196 11.38 2.94 3.22
C ARG A 196 10.96 1.99 2.10
N GLY A 197 11.28 0.70 2.24
CA GLY A 197 10.96 -0.33 1.25
C GLY A 197 9.47 -0.58 1.16
N GLY A 198 8.78 -0.75 2.29
CA GLY A 198 7.34 -0.93 2.34
C GLY A 198 6.56 0.29 1.84
N ARG A 199 7.02 1.51 2.18
CA ARG A 199 6.51 2.76 1.60
C ARG A 199 6.69 2.81 0.08
N GLY A 200 7.91 2.54 -0.39
CA GLY A 200 8.21 2.52 -1.82
C GLY A 200 7.35 1.50 -2.59
N LEU A 201 7.18 0.30 -2.04
CA LEU A 201 6.34 -0.75 -2.62
C LEU A 201 4.86 -0.37 -2.65
N THR A 202 4.32 0.15 -1.55
CA THR A 202 2.90 0.56 -1.50
C THR A 202 2.60 1.74 -2.41
N PHE A 203 3.50 2.73 -2.48
CA PHE A 203 3.37 3.86 -3.41
C PHE A 203 3.46 3.41 -4.86
N LEU A 204 4.40 2.50 -5.17
CA LEU A 204 4.54 1.88 -6.48
C LEU A 204 3.24 1.15 -6.89
N ASN A 205 2.70 0.29 -6.00
CA ASN A 205 1.47 -0.46 -6.25
C ASN A 205 0.25 0.45 -6.42
N ALA A 206 0.22 1.59 -5.74
CA ALA A 206 -0.83 2.59 -5.85
C ALA A 206 -0.64 3.57 -7.03
N GLY A 207 0.43 3.43 -7.83
CA GLY A 207 0.69 4.26 -9.01
C GLY A 207 1.42 5.58 -8.76
N TYR A 208 1.91 5.82 -7.54
CA TYR A 208 2.62 7.04 -7.14
C TYR A 208 4.13 6.87 -7.36
N HIS A 209 4.55 6.89 -8.62
CA HIS A 209 5.88 6.47 -9.04
C HIS A 209 7.01 7.45 -8.68
N TYR A 210 6.73 8.76 -8.57
CA TYR A 210 7.76 9.72 -8.15
C TYR A 210 8.00 9.66 -6.63
N ALA A 211 6.94 9.51 -5.84
CA ALA A 211 7.04 9.26 -4.40
C ALA A 211 7.74 7.91 -4.13
N ALA A 212 7.39 6.86 -4.87
CA ALA A 212 8.08 5.57 -4.79
C ALA A 212 9.57 5.68 -5.15
N GLU A 213 9.95 6.48 -6.16
CA GLU A 213 11.35 6.69 -6.53
C GLU A 213 12.18 7.27 -5.37
N GLU A 214 11.64 8.26 -4.65
CA GLU A 214 12.31 8.84 -3.47
C GLU A 214 12.47 7.81 -2.34
N GLU A 215 11.40 7.07 -2.03
CA GLU A 215 11.42 6.07 -0.95
C GLU A 215 12.34 4.89 -1.27
N LEU A 216 12.32 4.37 -2.50
CA LEU A 216 13.17 3.24 -2.92
C LEU A 216 14.65 3.65 -3.09
N THR A 217 14.92 4.92 -3.43
CA THR A 217 16.28 5.45 -3.39
C THR A 217 16.79 5.59 -1.96
N ALA A 218 15.95 6.09 -1.04
CA ALA A 218 16.29 6.17 0.38
C ALA A 218 16.46 4.77 0.99
N TYR A 219 15.65 3.79 0.59
CA TYR A 219 15.78 2.38 0.96
C TYR A 219 17.19 1.86 0.66
N LEU A 220 17.64 1.98 -0.58
CA LEU A 220 18.96 1.51 -1.00
C LEU A 220 20.07 2.21 -0.21
N ALA A 221 19.95 3.53 0.01
CA ALA A 221 20.91 4.27 0.82
C ALA A 221 20.96 3.80 2.28
N GLU A 222 19.84 3.35 2.87
CA GLU A 222 19.85 2.73 4.20
C GLU A 222 20.49 1.35 4.17
N VAL A 223 20.13 0.51 3.20
CA VAL A 223 20.69 -0.84 3.04
C VAL A 223 22.21 -0.82 2.85
N GLU A 224 22.74 0.15 2.10
CA GLU A 224 24.18 0.30 1.89
C GLU A 224 24.96 0.66 3.16
N ARG A 225 24.31 1.27 4.14
CA ARG A 225 24.90 1.59 5.44
C ARG A 225 24.77 0.45 6.45
N LEU A 226 24.01 -0.59 6.15
CA LEU A 226 23.87 -1.73 7.04
C LEU A 226 25.20 -2.51 7.12
N PRO A 227 25.57 -3.00 8.32
CA PRO A 227 26.63 -3.99 8.44
C PRO A 227 26.28 -5.25 7.64
N ALA A 228 27.30 -6.03 7.28
CA ALA A 228 27.10 -7.29 6.55
C ALA A 228 26.21 -8.29 7.32
N THR A 229 26.27 -8.25 8.66
CA THR A 229 25.41 -9.00 9.58
C THR A 229 24.67 -8.03 10.50
N LEU A 230 23.36 -8.20 10.63
CA LEU A 230 22.52 -7.28 11.42
C LEU A 230 22.52 -7.65 12.91
N PRO A 231 22.57 -6.66 13.81
CA PRO A 231 22.38 -6.91 15.23
C PRO A 231 20.93 -7.34 15.52
N PRO A 232 20.68 -8.12 16.60
CA PRO A 232 19.34 -8.52 16.97
C PRO A 232 18.44 -7.30 17.25
N LEU A 233 17.19 -7.36 16.79
CA LEU A 233 16.18 -6.35 17.06
C LEU A 233 15.64 -6.52 18.49
N GLY A 234 16.28 -5.86 19.47
CA GLY A 234 15.83 -5.87 20.87
C GLY A 234 15.92 -7.25 21.55
N ASN A 235 15.17 -7.43 22.63
CA ASN A 235 15.13 -8.67 23.43
C ASN A 235 14.04 -9.64 22.91
N LEU A 236 13.95 -9.81 21.60
CA LEU A 236 13.03 -10.79 21.00
C LEU A 236 13.42 -12.21 21.42
N SER A 237 12.43 -13.12 21.49
CA SER A 237 12.68 -14.53 21.78
C SER A 237 13.69 -15.11 20.77
N GLN A 238 14.42 -16.15 21.17
CA GLN A 238 15.47 -16.73 20.34
C GLN A 238 14.95 -17.18 18.96
N GLU A 239 13.70 -17.64 18.89
CA GLU A 239 12.97 -18.03 17.67
C GLU A 239 12.58 -16.83 16.80
N THR A 240 12.01 -15.76 17.37
CA THR A 240 11.66 -14.55 16.58
C THR A 240 12.91 -13.81 16.10
N ALA A 241 13.97 -13.81 16.93
CA ALA A 241 15.27 -13.32 16.53
C ALA A 241 15.89 -14.20 15.44
N GLN A 242 15.60 -15.51 15.39
CA GLN A 242 16.05 -16.38 14.30
C GLN A 242 15.27 -16.12 13.02
N LEU A 243 13.95 -15.95 13.08
CA LEU A 243 13.13 -15.59 11.91
C LEU A 243 13.55 -14.24 11.31
N ALA A 244 13.82 -13.24 12.16
CA ALA A 244 14.34 -11.94 11.73
C ALA A 244 15.78 -12.01 11.22
N ARG A 245 16.60 -12.93 11.77
CA ARG A 245 17.91 -13.25 11.23
C ARG A 245 17.74 -13.83 9.82
N ASP A 246 17.01 -14.92 9.64
CA ASP A 246 16.86 -15.62 8.36
C ASP A 246 16.25 -14.74 7.24
N LEU A 247 15.32 -13.82 7.56
CA LEU A 247 14.71 -12.87 6.59
C LEU A 247 15.59 -11.67 6.21
N LEU A 248 16.53 -11.28 7.09
CA LEU A 248 17.36 -10.08 6.94
C LEU A 248 18.86 -10.40 6.85
N GLU A 249 19.25 -11.68 6.83
CA GLU A 249 20.64 -12.14 7.01
C GLU A 249 21.57 -11.84 5.84
N SER A 250 21.04 -11.26 4.77
CA SER A 250 21.88 -10.76 3.70
C SER A 250 21.51 -9.34 3.33
N ARG A 251 22.42 -8.42 3.65
CA ARG A 251 22.46 -7.09 3.03
C ARG A 251 22.35 -7.19 1.50
N GLU A 252 22.94 -8.22 0.87
CA GLU A 252 22.85 -8.43 -0.57
C GLU A 252 21.42 -8.81 -1.02
N PHE A 253 20.67 -9.54 -0.20
CA PHE A 253 19.27 -9.84 -0.51
C PHE A 253 18.41 -8.57 -0.46
N LEU A 254 18.54 -7.78 0.62
CA LEU A 254 17.88 -6.49 0.73
C LEU A 254 18.28 -5.56 -0.43
N ARG A 255 19.56 -5.53 -0.78
CA ARG A 255 20.08 -4.73 -1.90
C ARG A 255 19.45 -5.17 -3.23
N ALA A 256 19.40 -6.49 -3.50
CA ALA A 256 18.74 -7.04 -4.67
C ALA A 256 17.26 -6.64 -4.73
N THR A 257 16.52 -6.81 -3.63
CA THR A 257 15.11 -6.40 -3.52
C THR A 257 14.93 -4.91 -3.83
N GLY A 258 15.75 -4.04 -3.23
CA GLY A 258 15.68 -2.60 -3.46
C GLY A 258 15.90 -2.21 -4.92
N TYR A 259 16.93 -2.78 -5.55
CA TYR A 259 17.21 -2.51 -6.96
C TYR A 259 16.11 -3.05 -7.87
N PHE A 260 15.57 -4.26 -7.63
CA PHE A 260 14.44 -4.75 -8.41
C PHE A 260 13.20 -3.86 -8.27
N LEU A 261 12.85 -3.45 -7.06
CA LEU A 261 11.71 -2.56 -6.83
C LEU A 261 11.93 -1.19 -7.51
N ARG A 262 13.13 -0.62 -7.41
CA ARG A 262 13.44 0.66 -8.06
C ARG A 262 13.48 0.55 -9.58
N ALA A 263 14.04 -0.54 -10.12
CA ALA A 263 13.97 -0.84 -11.54
C ALA A 263 12.51 -0.91 -12.00
N TRP A 264 11.66 -1.63 -11.26
CA TRP A 264 10.23 -1.73 -11.55
C TRP A 264 9.57 -0.37 -11.62
N ASN A 265 9.82 0.48 -10.64
CA ASN A 265 9.31 1.84 -10.60
C ASN A 265 9.80 2.69 -11.79
N ARG A 266 11.09 2.61 -12.10
CA ARG A 266 11.71 3.33 -13.23
C ARG A 266 11.14 2.89 -14.57
N MET A 267 10.77 1.62 -14.71
CA MET A 267 10.07 1.13 -15.90
C MET A 267 8.73 1.83 -16.09
N GLN A 268 7.98 2.09 -15.02
CA GLN A 268 6.71 2.85 -15.04
C GLN A 268 6.94 4.33 -15.37
N LEU A 269 8.06 4.90 -14.89
CA LEU A 269 8.52 6.25 -15.24
C LEU A 269 9.13 6.38 -16.65
N LYS A 270 9.12 5.30 -17.45
CA LYS A 270 9.72 5.24 -18.80
C LYS A 270 11.24 5.52 -18.80
N ARG A 271 11.95 5.10 -17.75
CA ARG A 271 13.40 5.21 -17.56
C ARG A 271 14.07 3.86 -17.76
N GLU A 272 14.05 3.35 -18.98
CA GLU A 272 14.45 1.95 -19.26
C GLU A 272 15.95 1.68 -19.03
N GLU A 273 16.83 2.58 -19.44
CA GLU A 273 18.28 2.46 -19.20
C GLU A 273 18.61 2.46 -17.69
N PRO A 274 18.17 3.46 -16.88
CA PRO A 274 18.35 3.39 -15.42
C PRO A 274 17.70 2.17 -14.75
N ALA A 275 16.61 1.64 -15.31
CA ALA A 275 16.02 0.40 -14.81
C ALA A 275 16.89 -0.81 -15.12
N ALA A 276 17.54 -0.87 -16.30
CA ALA A 276 18.50 -1.91 -16.65
C ALA A 276 19.74 -1.85 -15.74
N ASP A 277 20.25 -0.66 -15.44
CA ASP A 277 21.36 -0.47 -14.49
C ASP A 277 20.99 -1.03 -13.10
N ASP A 278 19.78 -0.76 -12.62
CA ASP A 278 19.31 -1.31 -11.34
C ASP A 278 19.17 -2.85 -11.39
N VAL A 279 18.61 -3.41 -12.47
CA VAL A 279 18.52 -4.88 -12.62
C VAL A 279 19.90 -5.53 -12.66
N ASP A 280 20.88 -4.92 -13.31
CA ASP A 280 22.27 -5.37 -13.31
C ASP A 280 22.86 -5.43 -11.88
N GLU A 281 22.63 -4.39 -11.06
CA GLU A 281 23.07 -4.37 -9.66
C GLU A 281 22.34 -5.41 -8.79
N ALA A 282 21.05 -5.65 -9.06
CA ALA A 282 20.27 -6.68 -8.39
C ALA A 282 20.81 -8.08 -8.70
N LEU A 283 21.13 -8.36 -9.98
CA LEU A 283 21.72 -9.61 -10.44
C LEU A 283 23.09 -9.87 -9.79
N GLN A 284 23.95 -8.85 -9.70
CA GLN A 284 25.23 -8.97 -9.00
C GLN A 284 25.05 -9.35 -7.53
N SER A 285 24.05 -8.76 -6.87
CA SER A 285 23.74 -9.03 -5.46
C SER A 285 23.21 -10.47 -5.27
N LEU A 286 22.33 -10.95 -6.16
CA LEU A 286 21.86 -12.34 -6.16
C LEU A 286 22.97 -13.36 -6.48
N ALA A 287 23.88 -13.02 -7.40
CA ALA A 287 25.02 -13.87 -7.75
C ALA A 287 25.97 -14.09 -6.56
N ARG A 288 26.19 -13.06 -5.73
CA ARG A 288 26.97 -13.20 -4.47
C ARG A 288 26.33 -14.16 -3.48
N LEU A 289 25.01 -14.32 -3.56
CA LEU A 289 24.24 -15.27 -2.75
C LEU A 289 24.14 -16.66 -3.39
N GLY A 290 24.70 -16.86 -4.59
CA GLY A 290 24.54 -18.09 -5.36
C GLY A 290 23.09 -18.35 -5.79
N ILE A 291 22.25 -17.30 -5.83
CA ILE A 291 20.85 -17.41 -6.22
C ILE A 291 20.76 -17.33 -7.73
N GLU A 292 20.31 -18.42 -8.35
CA GLU A 292 19.98 -18.48 -9.76
C GLU A 292 18.64 -19.21 -9.94
N ASN A 293 17.67 -18.50 -10.52
CA ASN A 293 16.30 -18.94 -10.70
C ASN A 293 15.60 -18.18 -11.84
N GLU A 294 14.31 -18.42 -12.01
CA GLU A 294 13.46 -17.82 -13.03
C GLU A 294 13.50 -16.28 -13.02
N LEU A 295 13.52 -15.67 -11.83
CA LEU A 295 13.65 -14.22 -11.68
C LEU A 295 14.99 -13.72 -12.26
N THR A 296 16.09 -14.41 -11.97
CA THR A 296 17.40 -14.04 -12.51
C THR A 296 17.46 -14.21 -14.03
N TRP A 297 16.82 -15.24 -14.59
CA TRP A 297 16.80 -15.47 -16.04
C TRP A 297 15.98 -14.42 -16.78
N TRP A 298 14.82 -14.05 -16.23
CA TRP A 298 14.05 -12.92 -16.75
C TRP A 298 14.85 -11.61 -16.67
N ALA A 299 15.49 -11.35 -15.52
CA ALA A 299 16.27 -10.15 -15.29
C ALA A 299 17.43 -10.03 -16.29
N MET A 300 18.15 -11.14 -16.54
CA MET A 300 19.19 -11.19 -17.58
C MET A 300 18.60 -10.92 -18.97
N ALA A 301 17.48 -11.54 -19.34
CA ALA A 301 16.82 -11.29 -20.62
C ALA A 301 16.48 -9.80 -20.80
N PHE A 302 15.94 -9.17 -19.75
CA PHE A 302 15.61 -7.75 -19.72
C PHE A 302 16.86 -6.87 -19.94
N VAL A 303 17.92 -7.09 -19.17
CA VAL A 303 19.18 -6.34 -19.31
C VAL A 303 19.75 -6.54 -20.71
N HIS A 304 19.91 -7.78 -21.17
CA HIS A 304 20.49 -8.07 -22.48
C HIS A 304 19.72 -7.37 -23.60
N LEU A 305 18.39 -7.37 -23.52
CA LEU A 305 17.56 -6.65 -24.48
C LEU A 305 17.86 -5.15 -24.48
N GLN A 306 17.88 -4.53 -23.31
CA GLN A 306 18.13 -3.08 -23.17
C GLN A 306 19.53 -2.70 -23.66
N ARG A 307 20.50 -3.61 -23.55
CA ARG A 307 21.87 -3.42 -24.07
C ARG A 307 22.04 -3.85 -25.54
N GLU A 308 20.96 -4.06 -26.27
CA GLU A 308 20.98 -4.52 -27.68
C GLU A 308 21.72 -5.87 -27.90
N ARG A 309 21.88 -6.67 -26.83
CA ARG A 309 22.47 -8.01 -26.83
C ARG A 309 21.41 -9.07 -27.11
N HIS A 310 20.86 -9.04 -28.32
CA HIS A 310 19.66 -9.82 -28.67
C HIS A 310 19.86 -11.34 -28.62
N ALA A 311 21.07 -11.83 -28.90
CA ALA A 311 21.37 -13.26 -28.84
C ALA A 311 21.34 -13.77 -27.39
N GLU A 312 21.99 -13.06 -26.48
CA GLU A 312 22.05 -13.38 -25.05
C GLU A 312 20.68 -13.19 -24.37
N ALA A 313 19.89 -12.21 -24.82
CA ALA A 313 18.51 -12.05 -24.40
C ALA A 313 17.66 -13.26 -24.81
N ALA A 314 17.82 -13.75 -26.05
CA ALA A 314 17.10 -14.92 -26.53
C ALA A 314 17.52 -16.22 -25.82
N GLU A 315 18.79 -16.35 -25.41
CA GLU A 315 19.26 -17.48 -24.59
C GLU A 315 18.65 -17.45 -23.19
N SER A 316 18.60 -16.28 -22.57
CA SER A 316 17.97 -16.09 -21.26
C SER A 316 16.47 -16.43 -21.27
N LEU A 317 15.76 -16.08 -22.35
CA LEU A 317 14.35 -16.45 -22.54
C LEU A 317 14.16 -17.95 -22.77
N ASP A 318 15.02 -18.61 -23.55
CA ASP A 318 14.98 -20.07 -23.72
C ASP A 318 15.20 -20.79 -22.38
N ARG A 319 16.14 -20.29 -21.58
CA ARG A 319 16.40 -20.83 -20.24
C ARG A 319 15.18 -20.66 -19.33
N LEU A 320 14.54 -19.49 -19.35
CA LEU A 320 13.30 -19.27 -18.63
C LEU A 320 12.16 -20.21 -19.11
N ALA A 321 12.02 -20.40 -20.41
CA ALA A 321 11.03 -21.30 -21.00
C ALA A 321 11.26 -22.78 -20.62
N SER A 322 12.51 -23.16 -20.36
CA SER A 322 12.88 -24.51 -19.90
C SER A 322 12.53 -24.78 -18.43
N SER A 323 12.13 -23.76 -17.66
CA SER A 323 11.73 -23.94 -16.27
C SER A 323 10.52 -24.88 -16.14
N PRO A 324 10.56 -25.84 -15.20
CA PRO A 324 9.40 -26.67 -14.89
C PRO A 324 8.27 -25.88 -14.20
N TYR A 325 8.54 -24.67 -13.71
CA TYR A 325 7.58 -23.83 -13.00
C TYR A 325 6.85 -22.83 -13.91
N VAL A 326 7.14 -22.87 -15.21
CA VAL A 326 6.47 -22.05 -16.23
C VAL A 326 5.40 -22.89 -16.93
N ASP A 327 4.17 -22.37 -16.98
CA ASP A 327 3.06 -23.03 -17.67
C ASP A 327 3.24 -23.03 -19.21
N GLU A 328 2.52 -23.91 -19.89
CA GLU A 328 2.70 -24.14 -21.34
C GLU A 328 2.40 -22.87 -22.17
N ALA A 329 1.42 -22.08 -21.76
CA ALA A 329 1.07 -20.84 -22.46
C ALA A 329 2.22 -19.82 -22.37
N THR A 330 2.76 -19.63 -21.15
CA THR A 330 3.90 -18.74 -20.90
C THR A 330 5.16 -19.26 -21.59
N ARG A 331 5.39 -20.58 -21.58
CA ARG A 331 6.51 -21.21 -22.30
C ARG A 331 6.48 -20.90 -23.80
N ALA A 332 5.32 -21.05 -24.43
CA ALA A 332 5.15 -20.74 -25.85
C ALA A 332 5.39 -19.25 -26.14
N GLU A 333 4.92 -18.34 -25.29
CA GLU A 333 5.19 -16.89 -25.40
C GLU A 333 6.69 -16.58 -25.30
N LEU A 334 7.40 -17.17 -24.33
CA LEU A 334 8.85 -16.98 -24.14
C LEU A 334 9.65 -17.48 -25.35
N GLN A 335 9.32 -18.65 -25.88
CA GLN A 335 9.97 -19.22 -27.06
C GLN A 335 9.73 -18.37 -28.32
N ALA A 336 8.50 -17.88 -28.50
CA ALA A 336 8.19 -16.95 -29.59
C ALA A 336 8.97 -15.64 -29.46
N GLY A 337 9.11 -15.11 -28.23
CA GLY A 337 9.94 -13.96 -27.92
C GLY A 337 11.40 -14.18 -28.27
N ALA A 338 11.98 -15.31 -27.84
CA ALA A 338 13.37 -15.69 -28.15
C ALA A 338 13.60 -15.79 -29.66
N GLN A 339 12.67 -16.43 -30.40
CA GLN A 339 12.75 -16.55 -31.85
C GLN A 339 12.66 -15.18 -32.55
N SER A 340 11.82 -14.27 -32.04
CA SER A 340 11.69 -12.92 -32.57
C SER A 340 12.98 -12.11 -32.42
N LEU A 341 13.63 -12.22 -31.25
CA LEU A 341 14.92 -11.55 -30.99
C LEU A 341 16.02 -12.03 -31.93
N ARG A 342 16.09 -13.34 -32.20
CA ARG A 342 17.06 -13.93 -33.14
C ARG A 342 16.86 -13.46 -34.58
N THR A 343 15.62 -13.15 -34.97
CA THR A 343 15.25 -12.92 -36.38
C THR A 343 15.12 -11.44 -36.74
N HIS A 344 14.58 -10.61 -35.84
CA HIS A 344 14.21 -9.23 -36.14
C HIS A 344 14.95 -8.19 -35.29
N GLY A 345 15.66 -8.63 -34.24
CA GLY A 345 16.55 -7.79 -33.43
C GLY A 345 15.94 -6.56 -32.76
N LYS A 346 14.63 -6.31 -32.81
CA LYS A 346 14.08 -5.02 -32.34
C LYS A 346 12.76 -5.07 -31.59
N ARG A 347 12.11 -6.23 -31.45
CA ARG A 347 10.84 -6.33 -30.71
C ARG A 347 10.72 -7.65 -29.98
N ILE A 348 10.44 -7.60 -28.68
CA ILE A 348 9.71 -8.66 -27.99
C ILE A 348 8.22 -8.33 -28.16
N PRO A 349 7.44 -9.07 -28.92
CA PRO A 349 6.01 -9.07 -28.73
C PRO A 349 5.71 -9.84 -27.43
N LEU A 350 4.95 -9.22 -26.52
CA LEU A 350 4.14 -9.84 -25.45
C LEU A 350 4.70 -10.11 -24.05
N PHE A 351 6.02 -10.16 -23.79
CA PHE A 351 6.51 -10.13 -22.40
C PHE A 351 6.59 -8.68 -21.90
N GLN A 352 5.44 -8.00 -21.85
CA GLN A 352 5.34 -6.67 -21.24
C GLN A 352 5.77 -6.76 -19.78
N LYS A 353 6.46 -5.71 -19.32
CA LYS A 353 6.88 -5.49 -17.93
C LYS A 353 5.78 -5.91 -16.97
N GLU A 354 4.55 -5.46 -17.16
CA GLU A 354 3.38 -5.79 -16.32
C GLU A 354 2.99 -7.28 -16.29
N ARG A 355 3.19 -8.03 -17.39
CA ARG A 355 2.81 -9.45 -17.48
C ARG A 355 3.90 -10.40 -17.00
N ALA A 356 5.15 -9.96 -16.87
CA ALA A 356 6.24 -10.80 -16.35
C ALA A 356 6.10 -11.07 -14.84
N VAL A 357 5.50 -10.15 -14.08
CA VAL A 357 5.33 -10.27 -12.61
C VAL A 357 4.55 -11.52 -12.26
N ILE A 358 3.43 -11.75 -12.95
CA ILE A 358 2.46 -12.77 -12.55
C ILE A 358 3.04 -14.18 -12.74
N PRO A 359 3.62 -14.55 -13.90
CA PRO A 359 4.28 -15.84 -14.08
C PRO A 359 5.50 -16.02 -13.17
N LEU A 360 6.31 -14.97 -12.95
CA LEU A 360 7.49 -15.06 -12.08
C LEU A 360 7.10 -15.24 -10.61
N ALA A 361 6.10 -14.50 -10.13
CA ALA A 361 5.55 -14.65 -8.79
C ALA A 361 4.97 -16.06 -8.60
N ARG A 362 4.22 -16.58 -9.59
CA ARG A 362 3.69 -17.96 -9.56
C ARG A 362 4.80 -19.01 -9.52
N ALA A 363 5.84 -18.85 -10.35
CA ALA A 363 6.97 -19.77 -10.37
C ALA A 363 7.73 -19.77 -9.04
N LEU A 364 7.96 -18.60 -8.44
CA LEU A 364 8.59 -18.46 -7.12
C LEU A 364 7.75 -19.08 -5.99
N VAL A 365 6.43 -18.85 -5.99
CA VAL A 365 5.50 -19.44 -5.02
C VAL A 365 5.44 -20.97 -5.18
N ALA A 366 5.40 -21.49 -6.41
CA ALA A 366 5.42 -22.92 -6.68
C ALA A 366 6.72 -23.57 -6.19
N ARG A 367 7.86 -22.90 -6.39
CA ARG A 367 9.17 -23.35 -5.90
C ARG A 367 9.27 -23.35 -4.37
N ALA A 368 8.56 -22.47 -3.70
CA ALA A 368 8.47 -22.41 -2.23
C ALA A 368 7.55 -23.49 -1.62
N GLY A 369 7.03 -24.44 -2.41
CA GLY A 369 6.13 -25.49 -1.93
C GLY A 369 4.66 -25.04 -1.84
N GLY A 370 4.29 -23.96 -2.54
CA GLY A 370 2.94 -23.39 -2.51
C GLY A 370 2.69 -22.50 -1.29
N VAL A 371 1.62 -21.71 -1.34
CA VAL A 371 1.29 -20.72 -0.30
C VAL A 371 0.95 -21.40 1.04
N ASP A 372 0.38 -22.61 1.02
CA ASP A 372 0.00 -23.34 2.24
C ASP A 372 1.23 -23.69 3.11
N THR A 373 2.35 -24.03 2.47
CA THR A 373 3.64 -24.27 3.14
C THR A 373 4.23 -22.98 3.72
N LEU A 374 4.04 -21.84 3.06
CA LEU A 374 4.44 -20.52 3.55
C LEU A 374 3.54 -20.02 4.71
N LEU A 375 2.25 -20.33 4.65
CA LEU A 375 1.24 -19.97 5.67
C LEU A 375 1.48 -20.68 7.00
N THR A 376 1.59 -22.00 6.92
CA THR A 376 1.72 -22.87 8.09
C THR A 376 3.09 -22.72 8.77
N SER A 377 4.14 -22.41 8.00
CA SER A 377 5.48 -22.17 8.55
C SER A 377 5.63 -20.82 9.27
N VAL A 378 4.86 -19.80 8.92
CA VAL A 378 5.02 -18.44 9.48
C VAL A 378 4.09 -18.16 10.67
N LEU A 379 2.82 -18.59 10.64
CA LEU A 379 1.83 -18.16 11.62
C LEU A 379 1.24 -19.29 12.50
N GLY A 380 1.31 -20.53 12.02
CA GLY A 380 0.55 -21.64 12.60
C GLY A 380 -0.97 -21.52 12.32
N GLU A 381 -1.63 -22.67 12.19
CA GLU A 381 -3.00 -22.79 11.64
C GLU A 381 -4.08 -22.07 12.49
N GLU A 382 -3.98 -22.15 13.82
CA GLU A 382 -4.99 -21.60 14.74
C GLU A 382 -4.91 -20.07 14.89
N ARG A 383 -3.71 -19.50 14.83
CA ARG A 383 -3.49 -18.04 14.97
C ARG A 383 -3.86 -17.27 13.71
N ALA A 384 -3.74 -17.90 12.53
CA ALA A 384 -4.17 -17.33 11.27
C ALA A 384 -5.70 -17.05 11.28
N LEU A 385 -6.52 -17.97 11.79
CA LEU A 385 -7.97 -17.82 11.81
C LEU A 385 -8.48 -16.72 12.78
N GLN A 386 -7.84 -16.57 13.94
CA GLN A 386 -8.24 -15.56 14.93
C GLN A 386 -7.90 -14.12 14.48
N MET A 387 -6.81 -13.94 13.73
CA MET A 387 -6.46 -12.63 13.18
C MET A 387 -7.40 -12.15 12.07
N LEU A 388 -8.02 -13.06 11.32
CA LEU A 388 -8.81 -12.74 10.11
C LEU A 388 -10.28 -12.36 10.40
N ALA A 389 -10.81 -12.67 11.58
CA ALA A 389 -12.23 -12.46 11.89
C ALA A 389 -12.70 -10.99 11.79
N PRO A 390 -11.94 -9.98 12.27
CA PRO A 390 -12.29 -8.58 12.08
C PRO A 390 -12.28 -8.15 10.60
N PHE A 391 -11.39 -8.73 9.78
CA PHE A 391 -11.26 -8.39 8.35
C PHE A 391 -12.39 -8.96 7.49
N ALA A 392 -12.91 -10.14 7.82
CA ALA A 392 -14.10 -10.70 7.16
C ALA A 392 -15.35 -9.85 7.39
N TRP A 393 -15.42 -9.11 8.51
CA TRP A 393 -16.47 -8.12 8.73
C TRP A 393 -16.24 -6.84 7.93
N LEU A 394 -14.99 -6.36 7.86
CA LEU A 394 -14.59 -5.20 7.02
C LEU A 394 -14.91 -5.43 5.53
N GLU A 395 -14.70 -6.65 5.04
CA GLU A 395 -15.02 -7.09 3.68
C GLU A 395 -16.51 -6.90 3.36
N ARG A 396 -17.41 -7.45 4.19
CA ARG A 396 -18.86 -7.35 3.97
C ARG A 396 -19.33 -5.89 3.94
N MET A 397 -18.71 -5.05 4.77
CA MET A 397 -18.99 -3.61 4.79
C MET A 397 -18.48 -2.91 3.53
N GLN A 398 -17.25 -3.19 3.08
CA GLN A 398 -16.66 -2.58 1.88
C GLN A 398 -17.41 -3.00 0.61
N GLN A 399 -17.69 -4.29 0.43
CA GLN A 399 -18.50 -4.80 -0.70
C GLN A 399 -19.90 -4.17 -0.72
N GLY A 400 -20.52 -4.00 0.46
CA GLY A 400 -21.80 -3.30 0.59
C GLY A 400 -21.72 -1.82 0.22
N LEU A 401 -20.60 -1.14 0.48
CA LEU A 401 -20.41 0.28 0.15
C LEU A 401 -20.05 0.50 -1.33
N GLU A 402 -19.26 -0.38 -1.94
CA GLU A 402 -18.90 -0.31 -3.36
C GLU A 402 -20.06 -0.67 -4.28
N ALA A 403 -20.96 -1.55 -3.84
CA ALA A 403 -22.17 -1.90 -4.59
C ALA A 403 -23.20 -0.76 -4.66
N VAL A 404 -23.05 0.27 -3.83
CA VAL A 404 -24.02 1.36 -3.71
C VAL A 404 -23.56 2.56 -4.54
N LYS A 405 -24.22 2.81 -5.67
CA LYS A 405 -23.99 4.04 -6.45
C LYS A 405 -24.69 5.22 -5.77
N PRO A 406 -23.99 6.35 -5.53
CA PRO A 406 -24.60 7.53 -4.90
C PRO A 406 -25.86 8.02 -5.62
N GLU A 407 -25.89 7.89 -6.95
CA GLU A 407 -27.01 8.29 -7.81
C GLU A 407 -28.25 7.41 -7.62
N GLU A 408 -28.07 6.12 -7.33
CA GLU A 408 -29.18 5.17 -7.11
C GLU A 408 -29.82 5.41 -5.74
N VAL A 409 -29.02 5.72 -4.72
CA VAL A 409 -29.52 6.11 -3.38
C VAL A 409 -30.29 7.42 -3.43
N VAL A 410 -29.80 8.42 -4.17
CA VAL A 410 -30.50 9.72 -4.33
C VAL A 410 -31.80 9.56 -5.11
N ARG A 411 -31.84 8.63 -6.08
CA ARG A 411 -33.05 8.32 -6.86
C ARG A 411 -34.09 7.57 -6.03
N GLU A 412 -33.69 6.65 -5.16
CA GLU A 412 -34.59 5.87 -4.30
C GLU A 412 -35.03 6.62 -3.03
N ALA A 413 -34.18 7.48 -2.47
CA ALA A 413 -34.51 8.25 -1.26
C ALA A 413 -35.39 9.48 -1.54
N GLY A 414 -35.56 9.87 -2.81
CA GLY A 414 -36.28 11.07 -3.23
C GLY A 414 -35.56 12.37 -2.83
N SER A 415 -35.68 13.41 -3.66
CA SER A 415 -35.02 14.71 -3.43
C SER A 415 -35.36 15.33 -2.06
N GLN A 416 -36.57 15.09 -1.55
CA GLN A 416 -37.01 15.54 -0.23
C GLN A 416 -36.29 14.82 0.93
N GLY A 417 -35.94 13.54 0.77
CA GLY A 417 -35.20 12.78 1.78
C GLY A 417 -33.77 13.29 1.94
N TRP A 418 -33.14 13.67 0.83
CA TRP A 418 -31.78 14.23 0.82
C TRP A 418 -31.70 15.62 1.45
N ASP A 419 -32.67 16.49 1.19
CA ASP A 419 -32.71 17.83 1.80
C ASP A 419 -33.06 17.78 3.29
N ALA A 420 -33.94 16.85 3.71
CA ALA A 420 -34.19 16.57 5.12
C ALA A 420 -32.97 15.97 5.84
N LEU A 421 -32.20 15.12 5.16
CA LEU A 421 -30.95 14.56 5.67
C LEU A 421 -29.89 15.66 5.80
N LYS A 422 -29.74 16.54 4.81
CA LYS A 422 -28.86 17.73 4.89
C LYS A 422 -29.23 18.65 6.05
N GLY A 423 -30.53 18.92 6.25
CA GLY A 423 -31.02 19.73 7.37
C GLY A 423 -30.77 19.10 8.74
N ARG A 424 -30.70 17.76 8.83
CA ARG A 424 -30.35 17.04 10.07
C ARG A 424 -28.86 16.84 10.27
N LEU A 425 -28.06 16.89 9.20
CA LEU A 425 -26.60 16.76 9.22
C LEU A 425 -25.89 18.11 9.35
N GLY A 426 -26.54 19.22 9.01
CA GLY A 426 -26.05 20.60 9.20
C GLY A 426 -26.81 21.30 10.32
N GLY A 427 -26.24 21.33 11.52
CA GLY A 427 -26.76 22.15 12.62
C GLY A 427 -26.72 23.64 12.30
N GLY A 428 -27.86 24.19 11.90
CA GLY A 428 -28.11 25.62 11.82
C GLY A 428 -29.57 25.87 12.17
N ALA A 429 -29.82 26.63 13.24
CA ALA A 429 -31.16 26.92 13.75
C ALA A 429 -32.09 27.44 12.64
N PRO A 430 -33.39 27.07 12.64
CA PRO A 430 -34.33 27.57 11.66
C PRO A 430 -34.42 29.09 11.80
N SER A 431 -34.04 29.82 10.76
CA SER A 431 -34.33 31.26 10.65
C SER A 431 -35.84 31.43 10.63
N ALA A 432 -36.40 31.94 11.72
CA ALA A 432 -37.77 32.40 11.76
C ALA A 432 -37.94 33.51 10.72
N SER A 433 -38.73 33.24 9.69
CA SER A 433 -39.22 34.29 8.80
C SER A 433 -40.41 34.97 9.49
N PRO A 434 -40.47 36.32 9.51
CA PRO A 434 -41.55 37.02 10.19
C PRO A 434 -42.84 36.89 9.39
N ALA A 435 -43.95 36.67 10.10
CA ALA A 435 -45.28 36.81 9.53
C ALA A 435 -45.46 38.24 9.00
N ALA A 436 -45.97 38.36 7.78
CA ALA A 436 -46.42 39.62 7.18
C ALA A 436 -47.96 39.72 7.33
N PRO A 437 -48.50 40.96 7.42
CA PRO A 437 -49.87 41.25 7.88
C PRO A 437 -50.99 40.79 6.95
#